data_AF-A0A4Q5QBI6-F1
#
_entry.id   AF-A0A4Q5QBI6-F1
#
_cell.length_a   1.000
_cell.length_b   1.000
_cell.length_c   1.000
_cell.angle_alpha   90.00
_cell.angle_beta   90.00
_cell.angle_gamma   90.00
#
_symmetry.space_group_name_H-M   'P 1'
#
loop_
_entity.id
_entity.type
_entity.pdbx_description
1 polymer ?
#
loop_
_entity_poly.entity_id
_entity_poly.type
_entity_poly.pdbx_seq_one_letter_code
_entity_poly.pdbx_strand_id
1 'polypeptide(L)' 'MDQDDPSPGPLPVADLDRRLLQLLKAGHSSVEAGELAGLTVAGTAVRLQALRTRLGVTSTAAAIDVVCRSDPPSSADRRH' A
#
# COMPACT_ATOMS: atom_id res chain seq x y z
N MET A 1 -33.69 2.60 -9.93
CA MET A 1 -32.80 2.05 -8.89
C MET A 1 -31.81 1.22 -9.67
N ASP A 2 -30.74 1.84 -10.13
CA ASP A 2 -29.67 1.14 -10.83
C ASP A 2 -28.42 1.51 -10.07
N GLN A 3 -27.90 0.52 -9.37
CA GLN A 3 -26.77 0.65 -8.48
C GLN A 3 -25.57 1.04 -9.34
N ASP A 4 -24.97 2.19 -9.04
CA ASP A 4 -23.60 2.50 -9.39
C ASP A 4 -22.75 1.27 -9.05
N ASP A 5 -22.42 0.47 -10.06
CA ASP A 5 -21.39 -0.56 -10.00
C ASP A 5 -20.10 0.21 -9.75
N PRO A 6 -19.50 0.17 -8.53
CA PRO A 6 -18.17 0.71 -8.38
C PRO A 6 -17.26 -0.34 -9.00
N SER A 7 -17.19 -0.38 -10.33
CA SER A 7 -16.08 -0.98 -11.06
C SER A 7 -14.84 -0.43 -10.35
N PRO A 8 -14.04 -1.25 -9.66
CA PRO A 8 -12.88 -0.76 -8.95
C PRO A 8 -11.90 -0.33 -10.03
N GLY A 9 -12.00 0.95 -10.41
CA GLY A 9 -11.04 1.60 -11.26
C GLY A 9 -9.67 1.37 -10.62
N PRO A 10 -8.62 1.18 -11.43
CA PRO A 10 -7.29 0.90 -10.92
C PRO A 10 -6.97 1.94 -9.85
N LEU A 11 -6.75 1.47 -8.61
CA LEU A 11 -6.45 2.34 -7.48
C LEU A 11 -5.31 3.27 -7.90
N PRO A 12 -5.37 4.57 -7.56
CA PRO A 12 -4.26 5.47 -7.77
C PRO A 12 -2.98 4.81 -7.27
N VAL A 13 -1.88 4.96 -8.00
CA VAL A 13 -0.62 4.26 -7.73
C VAL A 13 -0.17 4.38 -6.27
N ALA A 14 -0.46 5.52 -5.64
CA ALA A 14 -0.19 5.78 -4.22
C ALA A 14 -1.08 4.96 -3.26
N ASP A 15 -2.35 4.76 -3.58
CA ASP A 15 -3.28 3.98 -2.77
C ASP A 15 -2.97 2.48 -2.85
N LEU A 16 -2.51 2.01 -4.01
CA LEU A 16 -2.07 0.63 -4.19
C LEU A 16 -0.79 0.33 -3.37
N ASP A 17 0.19 1.24 -3.41
CA ASP A 17 1.41 1.14 -2.60
C ASP A 17 1.09 1.11 -1.10
N ARG A 18 0.18 1.97 -0.65
CA ARG A 18 -0.28 2.03 0.75
C ARG A 18 -1.00 0.74 1.14
N ARG A 19 -1.88 0.23 0.29
CA ARG A 19 -2.59 -1.02 0.52
C ARG A 19 -1.64 -2.21 0.65
N LEU A 20 -0.66 -2.32 -0.25
CA LEU A 20 0.37 -3.36 -0.22
C LEU A 20 1.16 -3.32 1.10
N LEU A 21 1.60 -2.13 1.52
CA LEU A 21 2.36 -1.97 2.78
C LEU A 21 1.52 -2.24 4.03
N GLN A 22 0.22 -1.90 4.02
CA GLN A 22 -0.71 -2.23 5.11
C GLN A 22 -0.90 -3.74 5.25
N LEU A 23 -1.06 -4.46 4.14
CA LEU A 23 -1.18 -5.92 4.14
C LEU A 23 0.09 -6.58 4.67
N LEU A 24 1.26 -6.12 4.23
CA LEU A 24 2.54 -6.59 4.76
C LEU A 24 2.68 -6.32 6.27
N LYS A 25 2.24 -5.14 6.74
CA LYS A 25 2.23 -4.82 8.18
C LYS A 25 1.29 -5.71 8.98
N ALA A 26 0.17 -6.13 8.41
CA ALA A 26 -0.77 -7.05 9.03
C ALA A 26 -0.23 -8.50 9.10
N GLY A 27 0.97 -8.77 8.58
CA GLY A 27 1.62 -10.08 8.63
C GLY A 27 1.39 -10.93 7.39
N HIS A 28 0.74 -10.39 6.35
CA HIS A 28 0.64 -11.11 5.07
C HIS A 28 2.01 -11.23 4.41
N SER A 29 2.22 -12.34 3.72
CA SER A 29 3.39 -12.50 2.86
C SER A 29 3.34 -11.51 1.69
N SER A 30 4.48 -11.25 1.06
CA SER A 30 4.55 -10.40 -0.14
C SER A 30 3.75 -10.95 -1.31
N VAL A 31 3.58 -12.28 -1.40
CA VAL A 31 2.74 -12.91 -2.42
C VAL A 31 1.26 -12.63 -2.16
N GLU A 32 0.78 -12.96 -0.96
CA GLU A 32 -0.62 -12.73 -0.56
C GLU A 32 -0.98 -11.25 -0.59
N ALA A 33 -0.11 -10.37 -0.11
CA ALA A 33 -0.32 -8.93 -0.12
C ALA A 33 -0.41 -8.38 -1.55
N GLY A 34 0.37 -8.94 -2.47
CA GLY A 34 0.31 -8.65 -3.89
C GLY A 34 -1.02 -9.07 -4.51
N GLU A 35 -1.42 -10.32 -4.30
CA GLU A 35 -2.68 -10.87 -4.81
C GLU A 35 -3.89 -10.09 -4.29
N LEU A 36 -3.92 -9.79 -3.00
CA LEU A 36 -4.97 -8.98 -2.36
C LEU A 36 -4.97 -7.51 -2.84
N ALA A 37 -3.85 -7.02 -3.37
CA ALA A 37 -3.74 -5.71 -4.00
C ALA A 37 -3.97 -5.75 -5.53
N GLY A 38 -4.28 -6.92 -6.11
CA GLY A 38 -4.50 -7.09 -7.55
C GLY A 38 -3.21 -7.11 -8.38
N LEU A 39 -2.07 -7.45 -7.78
CA LEU A 39 -0.77 -7.55 -8.43
C LEU A 39 -0.36 -8.99 -8.68
N THR A 40 0.40 -9.22 -9.75
CA THR A 40 1.14 -10.47 -9.94
C THR A 40 2.35 -10.52 -9.02
N VAL A 41 2.85 -11.72 -8.71
CA VAL A 41 4.06 -11.92 -7.89
C VAL A 41 5.24 -11.08 -8.41
N ALA A 42 5.47 -11.09 -9.72
CA ALA A 42 6.52 -10.28 -10.35
C ALA A 42 6.25 -8.78 -10.21
N GLY A 43 5.01 -8.34 -10.42
CA GLY A 43 4.60 -6.94 -10.25
C GLY A 43 4.82 -6.46 -8.82
N THR A 44 4.52 -7.29 -7.83
CA THR A 44 4.73 -6.99 -6.41
C THR A 44 6.20 -6.82 -6.09
N ALA A 45 7.08 -7.70 -6.58
CA ALA A 45 8.52 -7.60 -6.35
C ALA A 45 9.12 -6.31 -6.95
N VAL A 46 8.76 -5.99 -8.20
CA VAL A 46 9.18 -4.76 -8.88
C VAL A 46 8.71 -3.53 -8.10
N ARG A 47 7.47 -3.56 -7.62
CA ARG A 47 6.88 -2.43 -6.91
C ARG A 47 7.47 -2.22 -5.53
N LEU A 48 7.72 -3.29 -4.77
CA LEU A 48 8.45 -3.23 -3.51
C LEU A 48 9.88 -2.74 -3.69
N GLN A 49 10.55 -3.11 -4.79
CA GLN A 49 11.85 -2.55 -5.12
C GLN A 49 11.76 -1.04 -5.42
N ALA A 50 10.79 -0.61 -6.23
CA ALA A 50 10.58 0.80 -6.53
C ALA A 50 10.27 1.62 -5.26
N LEU A 51 9.43 1.10 -4.37
CA LEU A 51 9.10 1.70 -3.08
C LEU A 51 10.35 1.88 -2.20
N ARG A 52 11.15 0.82 -2.08
CA ARG A 52 12.42 0.87 -1.33
C ARG A 52 13.37 1.92 -1.88
N THR A 53 13.55 1.96 -3.20
CA THR A 53 14.37 2.97 -3.87
C THR A 53 13.84 4.40 -3.64
N ARG A 54 12.52 4.61 -3.76
CA ARG A 54 11.89 5.93 -3.54
C ARG A 54 12.03 6.41 -2.10
N LEU A 55 11.97 5.50 -1.14
CA LEU A 55 12.10 5.80 0.30
C LEU A 55 13.55 5.82 0.79
N GLY A 56 14.52 5.44 -0.05
CA GLY A 56 15.93 5.37 0.33
C GLY A 56 16.24 4.25 1.34
N VAL A 57 15.42 3.20 1.38
CA VAL A 57 15.58 2.07 2.31
C VAL A 57 15.93 0.79 1.57
N THR A 58 16.63 -0.13 2.24
CA THR A 58 17.05 -1.41 1.63
C THR A 58 16.13 -2.57 1.98
N SER A 59 15.34 -2.45 3.04
CA SER A 59 14.45 -3.50 3.55
C SER A 59 12.97 -3.11 3.46
N THR A 60 12.12 -4.09 3.17
CA THR A 60 10.66 -3.93 3.15
C THR A 60 10.12 -3.53 4.51
N ALA A 61 10.69 -4.05 5.60
CA ALA A 61 10.30 -3.66 6.96
C ALA A 61 10.56 -2.17 7.21
N ALA A 62 11.73 -1.66 6.78
CA ALA A 62 12.05 -0.25 6.85
C ALA A 62 11.11 0.61 5.99
N ALA A 63 10.70 0.12 4.81
CA ALA A 63 9.70 0.80 3.98
C ALA A 63 8.34 0.91 4.68
N ILE A 64 7.89 -0.16 5.34
CA ILE A 64 6.65 -0.18 6.14
C ILE A 64 6.75 0.83 7.28
N ASP A 65 7.86 0.84 8.02
CA ASP A 65 8.06 1.78 9.13
C ASP A 65 8.03 3.23 8.68
N VAL A 66 8.73 3.56 7.59
CA VAL A 66 8.77 4.92 7.03
C VAL A 66 7.36 5.36 6.63
N VAL A 67 6.62 4.54 5.90
CA VAL A 67 5.27 4.90 5.43
C VAL A 67 4.27 4.95 6.59
N CYS A 68 4.30 4.00 7.52
CA CYS A 68 3.37 3.98 8.65
C CYS A 68 3.63 5.09 9.67
N ARG A 69 4.88 5.56 9.79
CA ARG A 69 5.23 6.71 10.64
C ARG A 69 4.90 8.04 9.97
N SER A 70 4.93 8.08 8.63
CA SER A 70 4.57 9.24 7.81
C SER A 70 3.07 9.38 7.57
N ASP A 71 2.27 8.44 8.07
CA ASP A 71 0.81 8.50 8.11
C ASP A 71 0.42 9.14 9.46
N PRO A 72 0.38 10.49 9.59
CA PRO A 72 -0.26 11.06 10.75
C PRO A 72 -1.70 10.56 10.76
N PRO A 73 -2.27 10.19 11.92
CA PRO A 73 -3.70 9.98 12.00
C PRO A 73 -4.36 11.21 11.40
N SER A 74 -5.15 10.97 10.36
CA SER A 74 -5.94 11.95 9.63
C SER A 74 -6.32 13.12 10.54
N SER A 75 -6.04 14.34 10.09
CA SER A 75 -6.25 15.64 10.75
C SER A 75 -7.70 15.93 11.19
N ALA A 76 -8.52 14.91 11.44
CA ALA A 76 -9.84 14.96 12.03
C ALA A 76 -9.83 15.42 13.50
N ASP A 77 -8.68 15.44 14.17
CA ASP A 77 -8.54 15.85 15.59
C ASP A 77 -8.15 17.33 15.78
N ARG A 78 -8.39 18.21 14.78
CA ARG A 78 -8.08 19.65 14.88
C ARG A 78 -9.28 20.58 14.75
N ARG A 79 -10.49 20.09 15.07
CA ARG A 79 -11.68 20.91 15.29
C ARG A 79 -12.55 20.33 16.42
N HIS A 80 -12.21 20.62 17.67
CA HIS A 80 -13.04 21.35 18.65
C HIS A 80 -12.52 21.20 20.07
#